data_AF-A0A163W6N4-F1
#
_entry.id   AF-A0A163W6N4-F1
#
_cell.length_a   1.000
_cell.length_b   1.000
_cell.length_c   1.000
_cell.angle_alpha   90.00
_cell.angle_beta   90.00
_cell.angle_gamma   90.00
#
_symmetry.space_group_name_H-M   'P 1'
#
loop_
_entity.id
_entity.type
_entity.pdbx_description
1 polymer ?
#
loop_
_entity_poly.entity_id
_entity_poly.type
_entity_poly.pdbx_seq_one_letter_code
_entity_poly.pdbx_strand_id
1 'polypeptide(L)'
;MTSTDVGLSFWLRYVEASGGLTEFGGDTTLVMLPPDLQAMLELPDVLQVTADPDVAREDGATLLSAGHPALGRCADEVLAVGDVAAMTVPVTATPPPAVEHLQAMARDQFAVEHGRIDATGAPTRSVRAILRLGVLVDYTLSSDDHYQECAECWVDVQSRRQLPTQVITRLAAIPTVPKDGSPSFNGLAAAVRFADQVIEQCAQRRRSQLADDVVKARDAELQRVEAYYRDALATIERRRAHAPADRWELLDARADSVRIERGRRIGETREKYQGSHQIRPYRLHIYEVPVWRLPVDVRRGDRRYPLTLDWLIPLARFADLACPHCGADERLAATKTGLRCAGCVPRPTVRLVPEPARPSAKPAVKAKPVVAPPQTPRPQSLPVPADSGPALAKIPKLGDKLTGKVWEAVVRNDRRLARMCTSDSPAATAIRLYGPSGAAWAVGIMPTEDLVAVASHSTITSSGVHHASHGYVETAAGRRFPFLLRWHSAGGAAQIDEMLPYDRPFETAHLRRWVLGPGGTAVHAPPQPWLPLGPVGELLWRSVIPAFGLPAVLRCLAALWRLSDEGALLDSHGPVAIAAGIERMVCQRANLTTGRFADIAAVYRIEEAAVRAADAALQKCLRLGPQRWW
;
A
#
# COMPACT_ATOMS: atom_id res chain seq x y z
N MET A 1 -30.07 -10.71 12.23
CA MET A 1 -29.14 -11.48 11.37
C MET A 1 -27.76 -11.29 11.92
N THR A 2 -27.43 -12.14 12.89
CA THR A 2 -26.15 -12.20 13.60
C THR A 2 -25.05 -12.60 12.61
N SER A 3 -23.85 -12.02 12.81
CA SER A 3 -22.65 -12.28 12.00
C SER A 3 -22.36 -13.78 11.94
N THR A 4 -22.71 -14.44 10.84
CA THR A 4 -22.35 -15.84 10.63
C THR A 4 -20.83 -15.95 10.61
N ASP A 5 -20.26 -16.77 11.49
CA ASP A 5 -18.83 -17.07 11.49
C ASP A 5 -18.41 -17.55 10.08
N VAL A 6 -17.31 -16.98 9.57
CA VAL A 6 -16.86 -17.24 8.20
C VAL A 6 -16.42 -18.69 8.03
N GLY A 7 -15.83 -19.28 9.08
CA GLY A 7 -15.41 -20.68 9.09
C GLY A 7 -16.61 -21.63 9.03
N LEU A 8 -17.59 -21.44 9.91
CA LEU A 8 -18.83 -22.22 9.89
C LEU A 8 -19.57 -22.08 8.55
N SER A 9 -19.69 -20.85 8.04
CA SER A 9 -20.34 -20.60 6.75
C SER A 9 -19.64 -21.29 5.59
N PHE A 10 -18.30 -21.30 5.59
CA PHE A 10 -17.49 -22.04 4.62
C PHE A 10 -17.76 -23.55 4.71
N TRP A 11 -17.70 -24.11 5.92
CA TRP A 11 -17.85 -25.54 6.14
C TRP A 11 -19.24 -26.04 5.76
N LEU A 12 -20.30 -25.32 6.13
CA LEU A 12 -21.68 -25.67 5.74
C LEU A 12 -21.84 -25.69 4.22
N ARG A 13 -21.30 -24.69 3.51
CA ARG A 13 -21.34 -24.65 2.04
C ARG A 13 -20.52 -25.78 1.40
N TYR A 14 -19.40 -26.15 2.01
CA TYR A 14 -18.61 -27.30 1.57
C TYR A 14 -19.41 -28.60 1.75
N VAL A 15 -20.03 -28.80 2.92
CA VAL A 15 -20.87 -29.97 3.19
C VAL A 15 -22.01 -30.09 2.18
N GLU A 16 -22.73 -29.00 1.91
CA GLU A 16 -23.81 -28.98 0.91
C GLU A 16 -23.30 -29.29 -0.50
N ALA A 17 -22.17 -28.69 -0.91
CA ALA A 17 -21.57 -28.93 -2.22
C ALA A 17 -21.09 -30.38 -2.38
N SER A 18 -20.71 -31.02 -1.28
CA SER A 18 -20.27 -32.42 -1.20
C SER A 18 -21.42 -33.40 -0.91
N GLY A 19 -22.68 -32.96 -1.02
CA GLY A 19 -23.87 -33.81 -0.94
C GLY A 19 -24.42 -34.06 0.46
N GLY A 20 -23.93 -33.35 1.48
CA GLY A 20 -24.54 -33.31 2.81
C GLY A 20 -25.77 -32.41 2.88
N LEU A 21 -26.56 -32.57 3.95
CA LEU A 21 -27.76 -31.78 4.19
C LEU A 21 -27.55 -30.89 5.41
N THR A 22 -28.03 -29.65 5.33
CA THR A 22 -27.99 -28.71 6.45
C THR A 22 -29.39 -28.12 6.69
N GLU A 23 -29.77 -27.98 7.96
CA GLU A 23 -31.01 -27.35 8.39
C GLU A 23 -30.73 -26.37 9.53
N PHE A 24 -31.06 -25.11 9.31
CA PHE A 24 -30.82 -24.05 10.29
C PHE A 24 -31.90 -24.06 11.38
N GLY A 25 -31.48 -24.25 12.64
CA GLY A 25 -32.35 -24.39 13.80
C GLY A 25 -32.37 -23.17 14.73
N GLY A 26 -31.83 -22.02 14.31
CA GLY A 26 -31.63 -20.85 15.18
C GLY A 26 -30.17 -20.69 15.54
N ASP A 27 -29.78 -20.91 16.79
CA ASP A 27 -28.39 -20.73 17.23
C ASP A 27 -27.48 -21.92 16.90
N THR A 28 -28.06 -23.00 16.36
CA THR A 28 -27.37 -24.19 15.85
C THR A 28 -27.85 -24.55 14.44
N THR A 29 -27.03 -25.31 13.72
CA THR A 29 -27.39 -25.90 12.42
C THR A 29 -27.30 -27.43 12.54
N LEU A 30 -28.39 -28.14 12.23
CA LEU A 30 -28.39 -29.59 12.11
C LEU A 30 -27.75 -29.97 10.78
N VAL A 31 -26.84 -30.93 10.81
CA VAL A 31 -26.05 -31.34 9.65
C VAL A 31 -26.09 -32.85 9.54
N MET A 32 -26.34 -33.34 8.32
CA MET A 32 -26.27 -34.75 7.98
C MET A 32 -25.16 -34.97 6.95
N LEU A 33 -24.17 -35.78 7.30
CA LEU A 33 -23.00 -36.05 6.48
C LEU A 33 -23.15 -37.40 5.73
N PRO A 34 -22.88 -37.46 4.42
CA PRO A 34 -22.77 -38.73 3.70
C PRO A 34 -21.55 -39.53 4.20
N PRO A 35 -21.52 -40.87 4.01
CA PRO A 35 -20.47 -41.74 4.56
C PRO A 35 -19.04 -41.32 4.21
N ASP A 36 -18.81 -40.82 2.99
CA ASP A 36 -17.48 -40.37 2.55
C ASP A 36 -17.01 -39.14 3.33
N LEU A 37 -17.91 -38.18 3.61
CA LEU A 37 -17.60 -37.01 4.42
C LEU A 37 -17.44 -37.36 5.91
N GLN A 38 -18.19 -38.34 6.43
CA GLN A 38 -18.00 -38.83 7.79
C GLN A 38 -16.58 -39.39 7.98
N ALA A 39 -16.14 -40.25 7.05
CA ALA A 39 -14.82 -40.86 7.08
C ALA A 39 -13.71 -39.81 6.94
N MET A 40 -13.88 -38.84 6.04
CA MET A 40 -12.89 -37.79 5.81
C MET A 40 -12.79 -36.80 6.98
N LEU A 41 -13.93 -36.35 7.51
CA LEU A 41 -13.97 -35.35 8.57
C LEU A 41 -13.81 -35.93 9.98
N GLU A 42 -13.93 -37.26 10.11
CA GLU A 42 -14.02 -38.00 11.39
C GLU A 42 -15.14 -37.44 12.28
N LEU A 43 -16.30 -37.20 11.67
CA LEU A 43 -17.50 -36.68 12.32
C LEU A 43 -18.64 -37.69 12.18
N PRO A 44 -19.61 -37.70 13.11
CA PRO A 44 -20.78 -38.58 13.03
C PRO A 44 -21.67 -38.24 11.83
N ASP A 45 -22.57 -39.16 11.50
CA ASP A 45 -23.55 -39.02 10.42
C ASP A 45 -24.52 -37.85 10.62
N VAL A 46 -24.92 -37.59 11.87
CA VAL A 46 -25.78 -36.47 12.25
C VAL A 46 -25.16 -35.72 13.43
N LEU A 47 -25.07 -34.39 13.30
CA LEU A 47 -24.58 -33.51 14.36
C LEU A 47 -25.25 -32.13 14.31
N GLN A 48 -25.36 -31.49 15.47
CA GLN A 48 -25.65 -30.07 15.55
C GLN A 48 -24.34 -29.30 15.66
N VAL A 49 -24.20 -28.23 14.89
CA VAL A 49 -23.00 -27.39 14.87
C VAL A 49 -23.33 -25.95 15.19
N THR A 50 -22.40 -25.26 15.84
CA THR A 50 -22.46 -23.82 16.09
C THR A 50 -21.05 -23.23 16.11
N ALA A 51 -20.96 -21.92 15.88
CA ALA A 51 -19.72 -21.17 16.06
C ALA A 51 -19.65 -20.45 17.41
N ASP A 52 -20.75 -20.48 18.19
CA ASP A 52 -20.83 -19.83 19.48
C ASP A 52 -20.41 -20.80 20.60
N PRO A 53 -19.34 -20.49 21.35
CA PRO A 53 -18.83 -21.36 22.41
C PRO A 53 -19.77 -21.49 23.61
N ASP A 54 -20.70 -20.56 23.81
CA ASP A 54 -21.69 -20.62 24.89
C ASP A 54 -22.84 -21.55 24.47
N VAL A 55 -23.34 -21.40 23.25
CA VAL A 55 -24.35 -22.32 22.67
C VAL A 55 -23.82 -23.76 22.62
N ALA A 56 -22.56 -23.96 22.19
CA ALA A 56 -21.94 -25.28 22.18
C ALA A 56 -21.89 -25.94 23.56
N ARG A 57 -21.68 -25.14 24.61
CA ARG A 57 -21.57 -25.62 26.00
C ARG A 57 -22.93 -25.93 26.61
N GLU A 58 -23.93 -25.10 26.32
CA GLU A 58 -25.26 -25.19 26.91
C GLU A 58 -26.14 -26.23 26.20
N ASP A 59 -26.09 -26.26 24.87
CA ASP A 59 -26.95 -27.12 24.05
C ASP A 59 -26.25 -28.41 23.60
N GLY A 60 -24.98 -28.60 23.96
CA GLY A 60 -24.19 -29.77 23.57
C GLY A 60 -23.88 -29.85 22.07
N ALA A 61 -24.02 -28.74 21.34
CA ALA A 61 -23.68 -28.66 19.92
C ALA A 61 -22.16 -28.69 19.71
N THR A 62 -21.72 -29.23 18.57
CA THR A 62 -20.31 -29.25 18.18
C THR A 62 -19.84 -27.83 17.84
N LEU A 63 -18.86 -27.32 18.59
CA LEU A 63 -18.23 -26.04 18.30
C LEU A 63 -17.33 -26.15 17.06
N LEU A 64 -17.74 -25.52 15.96
CA LEU A 64 -16.92 -25.33 14.77
C LEU A 64 -16.41 -23.89 14.72
N SER A 65 -15.15 -23.71 15.08
CA SER A 65 -14.45 -22.42 15.04
C SER A 65 -13.03 -22.59 14.48
N ALA A 66 -12.35 -21.47 14.20
CA ALA A 66 -10.98 -21.49 13.67
C ALA A 66 -10.05 -22.38 14.53
N GLY A 67 -9.40 -23.36 13.89
CA GLY A 67 -8.55 -24.36 14.54
C GLY A 67 -9.18 -25.75 14.66
N HIS A 68 -10.48 -25.91 14.38
CA HIS A 68 -11.10 -27.24 14.38
C HIS A 68 -10.56 -28.10 13.21
N PRO A 69 -10.16 -29.38 13.44
CA PRO A 69 -9.56 -30.23 12.40
C PRO A 69 -10.44 -30.43 11.15
N ALA A 70 -11.75 -30.55 11.33
CA ALA A 70 -12.70 -30.67 10.20
C ALA A 70 -12.65 -29.46 9.25
N LEU A 71 -12.49 -28.24 9.78
CA LEU A 71 -12.33 -27.04 8.95
C LEU A 71 -11.02 -27.07 8.17
N GLY A 72 -9.93 -27.47 8.84
CA GLY A 72 -8.62 -27.63 8.20
C GLY A 72 -8.65 -28.64 7.06
N ARG A 73 -9.24 -29.82 7.28
CA ARG A 73 -9.39 -30.87 6.27
C ARG A 73 -10.20 -30.40 5.05
N CYS A 74 -11.36 -29.77 5.26
CA CYS A 74 -12.15 -29.18 4.17
C CYS A 74 -11.36 -28.12 3.39
N ALA A 75 -10.64 -27.25 4.10
CA ALA A 75 -9.85 -26.20 3.46
C ALA A 75 -8.72 -26.80 2.61
N ASP A 76 -7.97 -27.76 3.15
CA ASP A 76 -6.88 -28.44 2.43
C ASP A 76 -7.38 -29.17 1.19
N GLU A 77 -8.54 -29.83 1.25
CA GLU A 77 -9.14 -30.50 0.10
C GLU A 77 -9.53 -29.50 -1.00
N VAL A 78 -10.22 -28.41 -0.64
CA VAL A 78 -10.59 -27.36 -1.60
C VAL A 78 -9.34 -26.73 -2.23
N LEU A 79 -8.29 -26.50 -1.45
CA LEU A 79 -7.03 -25.95 -1.93
C LEU A 79 -6.29 -26.94 -2.85
N ALA A 80 -6.38 -28.24 -2.57
CA ALA A 80 -5.76 -29.30 -3.38
C ALA A 80 -6.42 -29.47 -4.76
N VAL A 81 -7.74 -29.26 -4.86
CA VAL A 81 -8.45 -29.23 -6.14
C VAL A 81 -7.97 -28.06 -7.01
N GLY A 82 -7.69 -26.93 -6.38
CA GLY A 82 -7.25 -25.72 -7.04
C GLY A 82 -8.38 -24.95 -7.73
N ASP A 83 -8.24 -23.64 -7.77
CA ASP A 83 -9.17 -22.68 -8.34
C ASP A 83 -8.66 -22.23 -9.72
N VAL A 84 -8.96 -23.03 -10.74
CA VAL A 84 -8.53 -22.82 -12.12
C VAL A 84 -9.71 -22.37 -12.98
N ALA A 85 -9.56 -21.23 -13.66
CA ALA A 85 -10.64 -20.71 -14.51
C ALA A 85 -10.10 -19.89 -15.69
N ALA A 86 -10.75 -20.01 -16.85
CA ALA A 86 -10.65 -19.06 -17.94
C ALA A 86 -11.93 -18.24 -17.98
N MET A 87 -11.80 -16.93 -17.96
CA MET A 87 -12.92 -16.01 -17.80
C MET A 87 -12.84 -14.88 -18.80
N THR A 88 -13.99 -14.44 -19.29
CA THR A 88 -14.11 -13.30 -20.19
C THR A 88 -14.75 -12.15 -19.43
N VAL A 89 -14.21 -10.94 -19.63
CA VAL A 89 -14.86 -9.72 -19.14
C VAL A 89 -15.94 -9.31 -20.14
N PRO A 90 -17.23 -9.39 -19.78
CA PRO A 90 -18.32 -9.02 -20.67
C PRO A 90 -18.30 -7.51 -20.90
N VAL A 91 -18.35 -7.10 -22.16
CA VAL A 91 -18.48 -5.70 -22.55
C VAL A 91 -19.50 -5.58 -23.66
N THR A 92 -20.48 -4.69 -23.47
CA THR A 92 -21.47 -4.33 -24.48
C THR A 92 -20.79 -3.99 -25.79
N ALA A 93 -21.34 -4.44 -26.91
CA ALA A 93 -20.82 -4.10 -28.23
C ALA A 93 -20.89 -2.59 -28.49
N THR A 94 -19.89 -1.86 -27.98
CA THR A 94 -19.70 -0.44 -28.18
C THR A 94 -18.83 -0.27 -29.42
N PRO A 95 -19.11 0.68 -30.31
CA PRO A 95 -18.17 1.03 -31.37
C PRO A 95 -16.86 1.54 -30.75
N PRO A 96 -15.72 1.43 -31.46
CA PRO A 96 -14.48 2.02 -30.97
C PRO A 96 -14.62 3.54 -30.82
N PRO A 97 -14.00 4.15 -29.79
CA PRO A 97 -13.87 5.60 -29.74
C PRO A 97 -13.14 6.11 -30.99
N ALA A 98 -13.38 7.37 -31.36
CA ALA A 98 -12.73 8.00 -32.50
C ALA A 98 -11.19 7.90 -32.40
N VAL A 99 -10.52 7.71 -33.55
CA VAL A 99 -9.05 7.54 -33.62
C VAL A 99 -8.34 8.72 -32.98
N GLU A 100 -8.82 9.94 -33.23
CA GLU A 100 -8.27 11.19 -32.72
C GLU A 100 -8.36 11.24 -31.19
N HIS A 101 -9.46 10.73 -30.64
CA HIS A 101 -9.67 10.64 -29.20
C HIS A 101 -8.70 9.64 -28.56
N LEU A 102 -8.61 8.42 -29.10
CA LEU A 102 -7.67 7.41 -28.60
C LEU A 102 -6.21 7.88 -28.72
N GLN A 103 -5.85 8.58 -29.80
CA GLN A 103 -4.53 9.16 -29.97
C GLN A 103 -4.24 10.25 -28.94
N ALA A 104 -5.21 11.13 -28.64
CA ALA A 104 -5.06 12.15 -27.59
C ALA A 104 -4.82 11.48 -26.23
N MET A 105 -5.64 10.48 -25.88
CA MET A 105 -5.47 9.71 -24.65
C MET A 105 -4.12 8.98 -24.58
N ALA A 106 -3.63 8.47 -25.71
CA ALA A 106 -2.33 7.81 -25.79
C ALA A 106 -1.18 8.79 -25.50
N ARG A 107 -1.26 10.00 -26.06
CA ARG A 107 -0.27 11.07 -25.81
C ARG A 107 -0.30 11.56 -24.36
N ASP A 108 -1.49 11.60 -23.75
CA ASP A 108 -1.65 11.98 -22.35
C ASP A 108 -1.10 10.92 -21.39
N GLN A 109 -1.35 9.64 -21.68
CA GLN A 109 -0.91 8.53 -20.84
C GLN A 109 0.60 8.24 -20.99
N PHE A 110 1.15 8.36 -22.21
CA PHE A 110 2.54 8.01 -22.50
C PHE A 110 3.36 9.23 -22.92
N ALA A 111 4.16 9.73 -21.99
CA ALA A 111 5.10 10.81 -22.29
C ALA A 111 6.35 10.25 -22.99
N VAL A 112 6.47 10.43 -24.31
CA VAL A 112 7.67 10.01 -25.06
C VAL A 112 8.67 11.16 -25.18
N GLU A 113 9.91 10.95 -24.76
CA GLU A 113 10.97 11.94 -24.93
C GLU A 113 11.39 12.06 -26.39
N HIS A 114 11.49 13.29 -26.88
CA HIS A 114 11.88 13.62 -28.25
C HIS A 114 10.97 13.02 -29.33
N GLY A 115 9.77 12.55 -28.99
CA GLY A 115 8.84 11.94 -29.93
C GLY A 115 7.38 12.26 -29.63
N ARG A 116 6.52 12.08 -30.64
CA ARG A 116 5.08 12.26 -30.56
C ARG A 116 4.37 11.00 -31.08
N ILE A 117 3.33 10.56 -30.40
CA ILE A 117 2.53 9.39 -30.82
C ILE A 117 1.48 9.84 -31.84
N ASP A 118 1.49 9.26 -33.04
CA ASP A 118 0.51 9.51 -34.09
C ASP A 118 -0.16 8.19 -34.50
N ALA A 119 -1.48 8.14 -34.53
CA ALA A 119 -2.21 6.97 -35.00
C ALA A 119 -2.02 6.78 -36.51
N THR A 120 -1.82 5.53 -36.93
CA THR A 120 -1.56 5.17 -38.32
C THR A 120 -2.72 4.42 -38.99
N GLY A 121 -3.73 4.04 -38.21
CA GLY A 121 -4.90 3.32 -38.71
C GLY A 121 -6.04 3.29 -37.70
N ALA A 122 -7.17 2.70 -38.12
CA ALA A 122 -8.35 2.56 -37.29
C ALA A 122 -8.13 1.53 -36.16
N PRO A 123 -8.74 1.73 -34.97
CA PRO A 123 -8.70 0.76 -33.89
C PRO A 123 -9.42 -0.54 -34.30
N THR A 124 -8.79 -1.67 -34.01
CA THR A 124 -9.37 -3.01 -34.25
C THR A 124 -9.70 -3.70 -32.93
N ARG A 125 -10.80 -4.47 -32.89
CA ARG A 125 -11.18 -5.18 -31.67
C ARG A 125 -10.25 -6.36 -31.43
N SER A 126 -9.79 -6.54 -30.21
CA SER A 126 -8.97 -7.68 -29.82
C SER A 126 -9.22 -8.07 -28.36
N VAL A 127 -8.47 -9.05 -27.87
CA VAL A 127 -8.50 -9.52 -26.49
C VAL A 127 -7.07 -9.52 -25.95
N ARG A 128 -6.93 -9.06 -24.72
CA ARG A 128 -5.69 -9.10 -23.96
C ARG A 128 -5.84 -10.06 -22.79
N ALA A 129 -4.83 -10.88 -22.54
CA ALA A 129 -4.90 -11.93 -21.53
C ALA A 129 -4.19 -11.45 -20.26
N ILE A 130 -4.86 -11.57 -19.13
CA ILE A 130 -4.33 -11.22 -17.82
C ILE A 130 -4.38 -12.46 -16.94
N LEU A 131 -3.22 -12.85 -16.44
CA LEU A 131 -3.05 -13.96 -15.51
C LEU A 131 -3.25 -13.47 -14.08
N ARG A 132 -4.04 -14.18 -13.28
CA ARG A 132 -4.08 -14.05 -11.82
C ARG A 132 -3.62 -15.37 -11.23
N LEU A 133 -2.52 -15.33 -10.49
CA LEU A 133 -1.96 -16.45 -9.77
C LEU A 133 -2.14 -16.20 -8.27
N GLY A 134 -2.77 -17.13 -7.57
CA GLY A 134 -2.88 -17.11 -6.10
C GLY A 134 -2.14 -18.29 -5.50
N VAL A 135 -1.36 -18.01 -4.46
CA VAL A 135 -0.57 -19.02 -3.75
C VAL A 135 -0.74 -18.86 -2.25
N LEU A 136 -0.62 -19.96 -1.53
CA LEU A 136 -0.35 -19.98 -0.10
C LEU A 136 1.16 -20.00 0.08
N VAL A 137 1.65 -19.18 1.00
CA VAL A 137 3.04 -19.20 1.42
C VAL A 137 3.08 -19.60 2.89
N ASP A 138 3.60 -20.78 3.14
CA ASP A 138 3.85 -21.32 4.47
C ASP A 138 5.27 -20.93 4.88
N TYR A 139 5.41 -20.15 5.94
CA TYR A 139 6.68 -19.76 6.54
C TYR A 139 6.93 -20.57 7.79
N THR A 140 8.13 -21.13 7.91
CA THR A 140 8.62 -21.80 9.12
C THR A 140 9.83 -21.03 9.60
N LEU A 141 9.69 -20.32 10.72
CA LEU A 141 10.77 -19.49 11.28
C LEU A 141 11.52 -20.21 12.41
N SER A 142 10.82 -21.10 13.11
CA SER A 142 11.36 -22.01 14.10
C SER A 142 10.56 -23.32 14.11
N SER A 143 10.89 -24.26 15.01
CA SER A 143 10.08 -25.47 15.22
C SER A 143 8.65 -25.17 15.69
N ASP A 144 8.43 -23.99 16.27
CA ASP A 144 7.18 -23.63 16.94
C ASP A 144 6.47 -22.45 16.24
N ASP A 145 7.19 -21.72 15.38
CA ASP A 145 6.71 -20.51 14.72
C ASP A 145 6.40 -20.77 13.23
N HIS A 146 5.13 -21.00 12.95
CA HIS A 146 4.59 -21.20 11.61
C HIS A 146 3.60 -20.09 11.25
N TYR A 147 3.72 -19.56 10.03
CA TYR A 147 2.80 -18.55 9.49
C TYR A 147 2.34 -18.99 8.12
N GLN A 148 1.07 -18.75 7.80
CA GLN A 148 0.55 -18.96 6.46
C GLN A 148 -0.07 -17.66 5.96
N GLU A 149 0.28 -17.25 4.75
CA GLU A 149 -0.26 -16.05 4.10
C GLU A 149 -0.69 -16.35 2.67
N CYS A 150 -1.78 -15.70 2.23
CA CYS A 150 -2.18 -15.70 0.82
C CYS A 150 -1.43 -14.60 0.06
N ALA A 151 -0.75 -14.97 -1.01
CA ALA A 151 -0.15 -14.03 -1.95
C ALA A 151 -0.81 -14.14 -3.32
N GLU A 152 -1.13 -13.00 -3.93
CA GLU A 152 -1.66 -12.95 -5.29
C GLU A 152 -0.79 -12.09 -6.21
N CYS A 153 -0.58 -12.57 -7.42
CA CYS A 153 0.14 -11.88 -8.48
C CYS A 153 -0.74 -11.79 -9.74
N TRP A 154 -0.92 -10.58 -10.25
CA TRP A 154 -1.66 -10.34 -11.49
C TRP A 154 -0.68 -9.89 -12.56
N VAL A 155 -0.63 -10.60 -13.69
CA VAL A 155 0.36 -10.40 -14.74
C VAL A 155 -0.33 -10.20 -16.09
N ASP A 156 0.03 -9.15 -16.80
CA ASP A 156 -0.33 -8.98 -18.20
C ASP A 156 0.51 -9.94 -19.05
N VAL A 157 -0.15 -10.89 -19.73
CA VAL A 157 0.53 -12.00 -20.44
C VAL A 157 1.38 -11.49 -21.59
N GLN A 158 0.90 -10.48 -22.32
CA GLN A 158 1.59 -9.94 -23.48
C GLN A 158 2.83 -9.13 -23.08
N SER A 159 2.74 -8.30 -22.04
CA SER A 159 3.88 -7.48 -21.58
C SER A 159 4.78 -8.21 -20.59
N ARG A 160 4.33 -9.32 -19.99
CA ARG A 160 4.98 -10.07 -18.91
C ARG A 160 5.32 -9.19 -17.71
N ARG A 161 4.32 -8.43 -17.25
CA ARG A 161 4.45 -7.47 -16.17
C ARG A 161 3.37 -7.61 -15.14
N GLN A 162 3.73 -7.34 -13.89
CA GLN A 162 2.76 -7.24 -12.82
C GLN A 162 1.89 -5.99 -13.04
N LEU A 163 0.58 -6.17 -12.92
CA LEU A 163 -0.37 -5.07 -13.03
C LEU A 163 -0.29 -4.17 -11.78
N PRO A 164 -0.42 -2.85 -11.94
CA PRO A 164 -0.53 -1.94 -10.81
C PRO A 164 -1.76 -2.28 -9.93
N THR A 165 -1.65 -2.11 -8.61
CA THR A 165 -2.73 -2.44 -7.65
C THR A 165 -4.07 -1.77 -7.98
N GLN A 166 -4.04 -0.56 -8.54
CA GLN A 166 -5.23 0.17 -8.98
C GLN A 166 -5.97 -0.54 -10.12
N VAL A 167 -5.22 -1.11 -11.07
CA VAL A 167 -5.75 -1.91 -12.19
C VAL A 167 -6.32 -3.22 -11.65
N ILE A 168 -5.58 -3.89 -10.77
CA ILE A 168 -6.00 -5.13 -10.12
C ILE A 168 -7.34 -4.95 -9.40
N THR A 169 -7.46 -3.90 -8.58
CA THR A 169 -8.68 -3.67 -7.78
C THR A 169 -9.90 -3.45 -8.66
N ARG A 170 -9.75 -2.72 -9.78
CA ARG A 170 -10.85 -2.52 -10.73
C ARG A 170 -11.18 -3.79 -11.49
N LEU A 171 -10.17 -4.50 -11.97
CA LEU A 171 -10.36 -5.72 -12.75
C LEU A 171 -11.01 -6.83 -11.90
N ALA A 172 -10.61 -6.96 -10.64
CA ALA A 172 -11.19 -7.89 -9.69
C ALA A 172 -12.64 -7.55 -9.31
N ALA A 173 -13.05 -6.28 -9.44
CA ALA A 173 -14.42 -5.83 -9.17
C ALA A 173 -15.36 -5.97 -10.38
N ILE A 174 -14.81 -6.24 -11.57
CA ILE A 174 -15.62 -6.40 -12.78
C ILE A 174 -16.22 -7.81 -12.79
N PRO A 175 -17.55 -7.96 -12.99
CA PRO A 175 -18.17 -9.26 -13.18
C PRO A 175 -17.52 -9.99 -14.36
N THR A 176 -17.28 -11.28 -14.19
CA THR A 176 -16.71 -12.14 -15.24
C THR A 176 -17.61 -13.31 -15.52
N VAL A 177 -17.59 -13.77 -16.77
CA VAL A 177 -18.29 -15.00 -17.18
C VAL A 177 -17.26 -16.07 -17.52
N PRO A 178 -17.52 -17.36 -17.26
CA PRO A 178 -16.70 -18.45 -17.76
C PRO A 178 -16.52 -18.32 -19.28
N LYS A 179 -15.32 -18.62 -19.77
CA LYS A 179 -15.04 -18.57 -21.20
C LYS A 179 -15.60 -19.82 -21.88
N ASP A 180 -16.39 -19.60 -22.92
CA ASP A 180 -16.80 -20.66 -23.85
C ASP A 180 -15.60 -21.03 -24.75
N GLY A 181 -14.86 -22.06 -24.36
CA GLY A 181 -13.72 -22.63 -25.11
C GLY A 181 -12.34 -22.34 -24.52
N SER A 182 -11.32 -22.98 -25.10
CA SER A 182 -9.96 -22.95 -24.53
C SER A 182 -9.34 -21.54 -24.56
N PRO A 183 -8.67 -21.10 -23.48
CA PRO A 183 -7.89 -19.86 -23.48
C PRO A 183 -6.70 -19.98 -24.45
N SER A 184 -6.25 -18.85 -24.99
CA SER A 184 -4.99 -18.86 -25.75
C SER A 184 -3.81 -19.04 -24.79
N PHE A 185 -3.01 -20.08 -25.02
CA PHE A 185 -1.83 -20.38 -24.19
C PHE A 185 -0.57 -19.61 -24.60
N ASN A 186 -0.63 -18.81 -25.66
CA ASN A 186 0.53 -18.09 -26.18
C ASN A 186 1.04 -17.07 -25.15
N GLY A 187 2.30 -17.25 -24.73
CA GLY A 187 2.96 -16.40 -23.74
C GLY A 187 2.63 -16.75 -22.27
N LEU A 188 1.66 -17.62 -22.01
CA LEU A 188 1.21 -17.94 -20.65
C LEU A 188 2.32 -18.56 -19.80
N ALA A 189 3.08 -19.52 -20.33
CA ALA A 189 4.19 -20.15 -19.61
C ALA A 189 5.26 -19.13 -19.16
N ALA A 190 5.50 -18.11 -19.98
CA ALA A 190 6.43 -17.04 -19.63
C ALA A 190 5.84 -16.09 -18.58
N ALA A 191 4.54 -15.82 -18.63
CA ALA A 191 3.82 -15.03 -17.62
C ALA A 191 3.75 -15.75 -16.26
N VAL A 192 3.50 -17.07 -16.25
CA VAL A 192 3.52 -17.90 -15.03
C VAL A 192 4.91 -17.88 -14.39
N ARG A 193 5.98 -18.06 -15.19
CA ARG A 193 7.36 -17.98 -14.68
C ARG A 193 7.68 -16.60 -14.11
N PHE A 194 7.19 -15.53 -14.73
CA PHE A 194 7.34 -14.17 -14.19
C PHE A 194 6.58 -14.03 -12.86
N ALA A 195 5.34 -14.52 -12.77
CA ALA A 195 4.55 -14.48 -11.55
C ALA A 195 5.23 -15.25 -10.41
N ASP A 196 5.75 -16.44 -10.69
CA ASP A 196 6.52 -17.28 -9.76
C ASP A 196 7.74 -16.54 -9.19
N GLN A 197 8.55 -15.91 -10.06
CA GLN A 197 9.68 -15.09 -9.63
C GLN A 197 9.27 -13.92 -8.72
N VAL A 198 8.18 -13.23 -9.05
CA VAL A 198 7.66 -12.12 -8.23
C VAL A 198 7.20 -12.62 -6.87
N ILE A 199 6.49 -13.75 -6.83
CA ILE A 199 5.99 -14.36 -5.60
C ILE A 199 7.15 -14.83 -4.73
N GLU A 200 8.14 -15.53 -5.29
CA GLU A 200 9.32 -15.99 -4.57
C GLU A 200 10.11 -14.82 -3.97
N GLN A 201 10.29 -13.72 -4.71
CA GLN A 201 10.92 -12.51 -4.16
C GLN A 201 10.09 -11.85 -3.05
N CYS A 202 8.77 -11.87 -3.15
CA CYS A 202 7.89 -11.39 -2.07
C CYS A 202 7.99 -12.28 -0.83
N ALA A 203 7.96 -13.62 -1.01
CA ALA A 203 8.09 -14.60 0.06
C ALA A 203 9.44 -14.47 0.77
N GLN A 204 10.55 -14.35 0.04
CA GLN A 204 11.88 -14.16 0.64
C GLN A 204 11.96 -12.87 1.47
N ARG A 205 11.42 -11.76 0.96
CA ARG A 205 11.37 -10.49 1.71
C ARG A 205 10.51 -10.63 2.96
N ARG A 206 9.35 -11.26 2.86
CA ARG A 206 8.43 -11.47 3.98
C ARG A 206 9.02 -12.40 5.04
N ARG A 207 9.64 -13.51 4.64
CA ARG A 207 10.38 -14.41 5.52
C ARG A 207 11.46 -13.66 6.30
N SER A 208 12.20 -12.77 5.64
CA SER A 208 13.23 -11.96 6.30
C SER A 208 12.63 -11.02 7.34
N GLN A 209 11.50 -10.37 7.02
CA GLN A 209 10.77 -9.51 7.97
C GLN A 209 10.25 -10.30 9.18
N LEU A 210 9.67 -11.47 8.94
CA LEU A 210 9.16 -12.33 10.01
C LEU A 210 10.30 -12.89 10.86
N ALA A 211 11.44 -13.22 10.24
CA ALA A 211 12.62 -13.69 10.95
C ALA A 211 13.15 -12.68 11.97
N ASP A 212 13.00 -11.37 11.72
CA ASP A 212 13.42 -10.32 12.65
C ASP A 212 12.71 -10.44 14.02
N ASP A 213 11.49 -10.98 14.07
CA ASP A 213 10.73 -11.17 15.31
C ASP A 213 11.29 -12.32 16.17
N VAL A 214 11.85 -13.36 15.54
CA VAL A 214 12.44 -14.52 16.24
C VAL A 214 13.94 -14.37 16.52
N VAL A 215 14.61 -13.37 15.94
CA VAL A 215 16.05 -13.10 16.15
C VAL A 215 16.39 -12.96 17.64
N LYS A 216 15.55 -12.28 18.43
CA LYS A 216 15.79 -12.10 19.87
C LYS A 216 15.74 -13.43 20.62
N ALA A 217 14.80 -14.31 20.27
CA ALA A 217 14.68 -15.62 20.89
C ALA A 217 15.88 -16.50 20.54
N ARG A 218 16.31 -16.50 19.26
CA ARG A 218 17.53 -17.15 18.79
C ARG A 218 18.76 -16.68 19.56
N ASP A 219 18.97 -15.37 19.64
CA ASP A 219 20.17 -14.80 20.26
C ASP A 219 20.21 -15.09 21.77
N ALA A 220 19.06 -15.03 22.43
CA ALA A 220 18.94 -15.42 23.83
C ALA A 220 19.23 -16.91 24.06
N GLU A 221 18.77 -17.80 23.16
CA GLU A 221 19.07 -19.23 23.26
C GLU A 221 20.55 -19.51 23.00
N LEU A 222 21.15 -18.90 21.97
CA LEU A 222 22.58 -18.99 21.70
C LEU A 222 23.41 -18.51 22.90
N GLN A 223 23.05 -17.38 23.50
CA GLN A 223 23.73 -16.86 24.68
C GLN A 223 23.64 -17.83 25.87
N ARG A 224 22.48 -18.46 26.10
CA ARG A 224 22.32 -19.49 27.14
C ARG A 224 23.19 -20.72 26.88
N VAL A 225 23.20 -21.22 25.65
CA VAL A 225 24.04 -22.36 25.23
C VAL A 225 25.52 -22.03 25.43
N GLU A 226 25.95 -20.84 25.01
CA GLU A 226 27.34 -20.40 25.18
C GLU A 226 27.75 -20.23 26.64
N ALA A 227 26.89 -19.65 27.48
CA ALA A 227 27.16 -19.49 28.91
C ALA A 227 27.33 -20.85 29.59
N TYR A 228 26.41 -21.79 29.33
CA TYR A 228 26.46 -23.15 29.89
C TYR A 228 27.79 -23.85 29.57
N TYR A 229 28.19 -23.88 28.29
CA TYR A 229 29.42 -24.56 27.89
C TYR A 229 30.69 -23.84 28.35
N ARG A 230 30.65 -22.51 28.49
CA ARG A 230 31.74 -21.73 29.09
C ARG A 230 31.95 -22.12 30.55
N ASP A 231 30.88 -22.20 31.34
CA ASP A 231 30.93 -22.57 32.76
C ASP A 231 31.38 -24.02 32.95
N ALA A 232 30.94 -24.92 32.06
CA ALA A 232 31.39 -26.31 32.03
C ALA A 232 32.90 -26.41 31.77
N LEU A 233 33.44 -25.69 30.78
CA LEU A 233 34.87 -25.65 30.48
C LEU A 233 35.67 -25.02 31.62
N ALA A 234 35.21 -23.91 32.21
CA ALA A 234 35.86 -23.29 33.37
C ALA A 234 35.89 -24.24 34.59
N THR A 235 34.88 -25.11 34.74
CA THR A 235 34.87 -26.13 35.79
C THR A 235 35.87 -27.24 35.53
N ILE A 236 36.03 -27.68 34.27
CA ILE A 236 37.06 -28.65 33.89
C ILE A 236 38.46 -28.07 34.11
N GLU A 237 38.68 -26.81 33.71
CA GLU A 237 39.94 -26.12 33.89
C GLU A 237 40.33 -25.95 35.36
N ARG A 238 39.38 -25.54 36.21
CA ARG A 238 39.58 -25.48 37.67
C ARG A 238 39.95 -26.85 38.26
N ARG A 239 39.31 -27.93 37.79
CA ARG A 239 39.64 -29.30 38.23
C ARG A 239 41.03 -29.71 37.77
N ARG A 240 41.42 -29.36 36.55
CA ARG A 240 42.75 -29.64 35.98
C ARG A 240 43.86 -28.96 36.77
N ALA A 241 43.67 -27.70 37.15
CA ALA A 241 44.65 -26.93 37.93
C ALA A 241 45.00 -27.56 39.30
N HIS A 242 44.09 -28.35 39.88
CA HIS A 242 44.28 -29.00 41.18
C HIS A 242 44.46 -30.52 41.07
N ALA A 243 44.54 -31.07 39.86
CA ALA A 243 44.65 -32.50 39.63
C ALA A 243 46.11 -32.95 39.48
N PRO A 244 46.47 -34.15 39.96
CA PRO A 244 47.77 -34.77 39.67
C PRO A 244 47.93 -35.05 38.17
N ALA A 245 49.18 -35.11 37.71
CA ALA A 245 49.55 -35.11 36.29
C ALA A 245 48.99 -36.32 35.50
N ASP A 246 48.79 -37.46 36.17
CA ASP A 246 48.17 -38.67 35.62
C ASP A 246 46.71 -38.46 35.18
N ARG A 247 46.03 -37.42 35.67
CA ARG A 247 44.64 -37.11 35.31
C ARG A 247 44.48 -36.02 34.25
N TRP A 248 45.58 -35.40 33.80
CA TRP A 248 45.51 -34.28 32.86
C TRP A 248 44.97 -34.70 31.50
N GLU A 249 45.42 -35.84 30.97
CA GLU A 249 44.98 -36.38 29.69
C GLU A 249 43.46 -36.61 29.64
N LEU A 250 42.89 -37.17 30.72
CA LEU A 250 41.45 -37.40 30.83
C LEU A 250 40.66 -36.08 30.87
N LEU A 251 41.15 -35.07 31.58
CA LEU A 251 40.48 -33.77 31.69
C LEU A 251 40.58 -32.98 30.37
N ASP A 252 41.70 -33.09 29.66
CA ASP A 252 41.88 -32.48 28.34
C ASP A 252 40.96 -33.13 27.30
N ALA A 253 40.88 -34.47 27.28
CA ALA A 253 39.93 -35.21 26.43
C ALA A 253 38.46 -34.84 26.75
N ARG A 254 38.13 -34.64 28.02
CA ARG A 254 36.79 -34.17 28.43
C ARG A 254 36.52 -32.74 27.98
N ALA A 255 37.50 -31.84 28.05
CA ALA A 255 37.37 -30.48 27.55
C ALA A 255 37.14 -30.47 26.03
N ASP A 256 37.85 -31.31 25.29
CA ASP A 256 37.66 -31.44 23.83
C ASP A 256 36.27 -31.96 23.48
N SER A 257 35.78 -33.00 24.18
CA SER A 257 34.40 -33.48 24.03
C SER A 257 33.38 -32.36 24.26
N VAL A 258 33.57 -31.53 25.29
CA VAL A 258 32.70 -30.39 25.58
C VAL A 258 32.76 -29.31 24.48
N ARG A 259 33.94 -29.07 23.87
CA ARG A 259 34.07 -28.11 22.76
C ARG A 259 33.35 -28.60 21.50
N ILE A 260 33.46 -29.89 21.18
CA ILE A 260 32.76 -30.51 20.04
C ILE A 260 31.24 -30.42 20.25
N GLU A 261 30.77 -30.77 21.44
CA GLU A 261 29.35 -30.73 21.78
C GLU A 261 28.80 -29.29 21.78
N ARG A 262 29.59 -28.31 22.26
CA ARG A 262 29.27 -26.88 22.11
C ARG A 262 29.07 -26.51 20.63
N GLY A 263 29.99 -26.92 19.76
CA GLY A 263 29.91 -26.64 18.32
C GLY A 263 28.64 -27.23 17.70
N ARG A 264 28.34 -28.49 18.02
CA ARG A 264 27.11 -29.19 17.61
C ARG A 264 25.87 -28.44 18.04
N ARG A 265 25.77 -28.08 19.33
CA ARG A 265 24.57 -27.42 19.87
C ARG A 265 24.36 -26.01 19.33
N ILE A 266 25.43 -25.25 19.10
CA ILE A 266 25.33 -23.95 18.41
C ILE A 266 24.81 -24.14 16.98
N GLY A 267 25.27 -25.18 16.28
CA GLY A 267 24.77 -25.57 14.97
C GLY A 267 23.27 -25.88 14.99
N GLU A 268 22.84 -26.77 15.89
CA GLU A 268 21.42 -27.12 16.06
C GLU A 268 20.55 -25.92 16.39
N THR A 269 20.99 -25.02 17.28
CA THR A 269 20.23 -23.80 17.59
C THR A 269 20.14 -22.88 16.37
N ARG A 270 21.20 -22.75 15.56
CA ARG A 270 21.12 -21.95 14.33
C ARG A 270 20.16 -22.54 13.31
N GLU A 271 20.20 -23.86 13.13
CA GLU A 271 19.30 -24.59 12.22
C GLU A 271 17.84 -24.51 12.70
N LYS A 272 17.59 -24.66 14.01
CA LYS A 272 16.27 -24.49 14.63
C LYS A 272 15.62 -23.15 14.28
N TYR A 273 16.40 -22.08 14.14
CA TYR A 273 15.91 -20.73 13.80
C TYR A 273 16.19 -20.34 12.34
N GLN A 274 16.52 -21.32 11.49
CA GLN A 274 16.71 -21.07 10.07
C GLN A 274 15.36 -20.97 9.37
N GLY A 275 14.95 -19.73 9.10
CA GLY A 275 13.71 -19.46 8.37
C GLY A 275 13.69 -20.12 7.00
N SER A 276 12.61 -20.85 6.71
CA SER A 276 12.28 -21.42 5.41
C SER A 276 10.87 -21.04 4.99
N HIS A 277 10.54 -21.23 3.72
CA HIS A 277 9.19 -21.02 3.22
C HIS A 277 8.87 -22.04 2.12
N GLN A 278 7.59 -22.39 2.00
CA GLN A 278 7.05 -23.24 0.95
C GLN A 278 5.90 -22.50 0.24
N ILE A 279 5.91 -22.52 -1.08
CA ILE A 279 4.87 -21.91 -1.92
C ILE A 279 3.98 -23.01 -2.47
N ARG A 280 2.68 -22.90 -2.24
CA ARG A 280 1.65 -23.82 -2.75
C ARG A 280 0.66 -23.03 -3.62
N PRO A 281 0.68 -23.19 -4.95
CA PRO A 281 -0.30 -22.55 -5.81
C PRO A 281 -1.68 -23.17 -5.60
N TYR A 282 -2.69 -22.32 -5.44
CA TYR A 282 -4.08 -22.76 -5.31
C TYR A 282 -5.01 -22.07 -6.32
N ARG A 283 -4.58 -21.01 -7.01
CA ARG A 283 -5.42 -20.29 -7.99
C ARG A 283 -4.67 -19.99 -9.27
N LEU A 284 -5.29 -20.30 -10.40
CA LEU A 284 -4.82 -19.93 -11.74
C LEU A 284 -6.00 -19.44 -12.58
N HIS A 285 -6.19 -18.12 -12.65
CA HIS A 285 -7.23 -17.53 -13.49
C HIS A 285 -6.64 -16.82 -14.70
N ILE A 286 -7.27 -16.98 -15.85
CA ILE A 286 -6.95 -16.25 -17.07
C ILE A 286 -8.15 -15.36 -17.41
N TYR A 287 -7.95 -14.04 -17.34
CA TYR A 287 -8.92 -13.02 -17.70
C TYR A 287 -8.68 -12.59 -19.15
N GLU A 288 -9.68 -12.79 -19.99
CA GLU A 288 -9.74 -12.24 -21.34
C GLU A 288 -10.43 -10.87 -21.30
N VAL A 289 -9.60 -9.83 -21.33
CA VAL A 289 -10.05 -8.44 -21.28
C VAL A 289 -10.19 -7.92 -22.72
N PRO A 290 -11.38 -7.46 -23.13
CA PRO A 290 -11.56 -6.91 -24.47
C PRO A 290 -10.87 -5.55 -24.60
N VAL A 291 -10.21 -5.35 -25.74
CA VAL A 291 -9.39 -4.17 -26.03
C VAL A 291 -9.67 -3.57 -27.40
N TRP A 292 -9.41 -2.27 -27.54
CA TRP A 292 -9.22 -1.63 -28.85
C TRP A 292 -7.72 -1.51 -29.14
N ARG A 293 -7.29 -2.20 -30.19
CA ARG A 293 -5.90 -2.19 -30.66
C ARG A 293 -5.70 -1.04 -31.64
N LEU A 294 -4.93 -0.04 -31.24
CA LEU A 294 -4.60 1.14 -32.02
C LEU A 294 -3.17 1.03 -32.57
N PRO A 295 -2.97 0.91 -33.89
CA PRO A 295 -1.65 1.05 -34.49
C PRO A 295 -1.20 2.52 -34.45
N VAL A 296 0.03 2.76 -34.01
CA VAL A 296 0.61 4.10 -33.88
C VAL A 296 2.06 4.13 -34.37
N ASP A 297 2.52 5.30 -34.78
CA ASP A 297 3.94 5.62 -34.96
C ASP A 297 4.36 6.62 -33.89
N VAL A 298 5.47 6.34 -33.20
CA VAL A 298 6.20 7.39 -32.49
C VAL A 298 7.06 8.14 -33.50
N ARG A 299 6.74 9.41 -33.72
CA ARG A 299 7.45 10.28 -34.68
C ARG A 299 8.49 11.16 -34.01
N ARG A 300 9.66 11.24 -34.62
CA ARG A 300 10.72 12.21 -34.28
C ARG A 300 11.27 12.82 -35.56
N GLY A 301 10.83 14.04 -35.89
CA GLY A 301 11.04 14.60 -37.23
C GLY A 301 10.47 13.66 -38.29
N ASP A 302 11.29 13.28 -39.27
CA ASP A 302 10.89 12.37 -40.35
C ASP A 302 10.90 10.89 -39.97
N ARG A 303 11.47 10.55 -38.80
CA ARG A 303 11.61 9.15 -38.36
C ARG A 303 10.33 8.66 -37.71
N ARG A 304 10.00 7.40 -37.99
CA ARG A 304 8.80 6.72 -37.50
C ARG A 304 9.21 5.42 -36.80
N TYR A 305 8.68 5.21 -35.61
CA TYR A 305 8.87 3.99 -34.83
C TYR A 305 7.51 3.35 -34.58
N PRO A 306 7.13 2.31 -35.34
CA PRO A 306 5.81 1.71 -35.25
C PRO A 306 5.64 0.96 -33.93
N LEU A 307 4.45 1.08 -33.36
CA LEU A 307 4.05 0.44 -32.11
C LEU A 307 2.53 0.20 -32.11
N THR A 308 2.09 -0.69 -31.23
CA THR A 308 0.68 -1.01 -31.05
C THR A 308 0.27 -0.73 -29.62
N LEU A 309 -0.79 0.06 -29.44
CA LEU A 309 -1.36 0.38 -28.14
C LEU A 309 -2.69 -0.36 -27.96
N ASP A 310 -2.83 -1.06 -26.84
CA ASP A 310 -4.08 -1.75 -26.49
C ASP A 310 -4.85 -0.93 -25.44
N TRP A 311 -6.01 -0.41 -25.82
CA TRP A 311 -6.95 0.28 -24.95
C TRP A 311 -7.86 -0.72 -24.23
N LEU A 312 -7.71 -0.85 -22.92
CA LEU A 312 -8.50 -1.72 -22.06
C LEU A 312 -9.91 -1.14 -21.89
N ILE A 313 -10.91 -1.73 -22.57
CA ILE A 313 -12.27 -1.17 -22.62
C ILE A 313 -12.90 -1.05 -21.23
N PRO A 314 -12.88 -2.11 -20.37
CA PRO A 314 -13.54 -2.04 -19.05
C PRO A 314 -12.90 -1.01 -18.10
N LEU A 315 -11.65 -0.63 -18.35
CA LEU A 315 -10.88 0.24 -17.47
C LEU A 315 -10.71 1.65 -18.02
N ALA A 316 -11.14 1.88 -19.26
CA ALA A 316 -10.97 3.14 -19.98
C ALA A 316 -9.55 3.71 -19.87
N ARG A 317 -8.53 2.88 -20.18
CA ARG A 317 -7.11 3.26 -20.21
C ARG A 317 -6.31 2.39 -21.18
N PHE A 318 -5.14 2.82 -21.59
CA PHE A 318 -4.19 1.94 -22.27
C PHE A 318 -3.51 0.97 -21.29
N ALA A 319 -3.16 -0.21 -21.78
CA ALA A 319 -2.22 -1.11 -21.11
C ALA A 319 -0.84 -0.46 -21.03
N ASP A 320 -0.10 -0.71 -19.95
CA ASP A 320 1.20 -0.06 -19.72
C ASP A 320 2.23 -0.49 -20.78
N LEU A 321 3.12 0.44 -21.15
CA LEU A 321 4.11 0.23 -22.19
C LEU A 321 5.44 -0.24 -21.64
N ALA A 322 6.00 -1.23 -22.33
CA ALA A 322 7.36 -1.68 -22.09
C ALA A 322 8.34 -1.11 -23.10
N CYS A 323 9.59 -0.90 -22.66
CA CYS A 323 10.69 -0.65 -23.57
C CYS A 323 10.78 -1.77 -24.62
N PRO A 324 10.68 -1.48 -25.93
CA PRO A 324 10.79 -2.51 -26.96
C PRO A 324 12.15 -3.21 -26.99
N HIS A 325 13.18 -2.60 -26.37
CA HIS A 325 14.54 -3.14 -26.35
C HIS A 325 14.83 -4.03 -25.14
N CYS A 326 14.48 -3.58 -23.92
CA CYS A 326 14.84 -4.29 -22.68
C CYS A 326 13.63 -4.75 -21.85
N GLY A 327 12.41 -4.34 -22.20
CA GLY A 327 11.21 -4.64 -21.43
C GLY A 327 11.04 -3.84 -20.13
N ALA A 328 11.91 -2.86 -19.82
CA ALA A 328 11.84 -2.05 -18.59
C ALA A 328 10.69 -1.01 -18.59
N ASP A 329 10.14 -0.72 -17.41
CA ASP A 329 9.01 0.19 -17.19
C ASP A 329 9.51 1.61 -16.98
N GLU A 330 10.09 2.14 -18.05
CA GLU A 330 10.71 3.44 -18.05
C GLU A 330 10.20 4.24 -19.24
N ARG A 331 10.26 5.56 -19.06
CA ARG A 331 9.86 6.53 -20.08
C ARG A 331 10.60 6.23 -21.39
N LEU A 332 9.81 6.10 -22.47
CA LEU A 332 10.36 5.89 -23.80
C LEU A 332 10.96 7.17 -24.35
N ALA A 333 12.06 7.04 -25.06
CA ALA A 333 12.77 8.08 -25.77
C ALA A 333 12.92 7.66 -27.24
N ALA A 334 12.47 8.53 -28.14
CA ALA A 334 12.73 8.39 -29.57
C ALA A 334 14.16 8.86 -29.84
N THR A 335 15.10 7.92 -29.97
CA THR A 335 16.52 8.25 -30.21
C THR A 335 16.81 8.38 -31.69
N LYS A 336 18.09 8.55 -32.07
CA LYS A 336 18.47 8.44 -33.48
C LYS A 336 18.47 6.97 -33.96
N THR A 337 18.57 6.01 -33.06
CA THR A 337 18.83 4.60 -33.37
C THR A 337 17.64 3.69 -33.08
N GLY A 338 16.54 4.22 -32.54
CA GLY A 338 15.36 3.44 -32.19
C GLY A 338 14.53 4.06 -31.07
N LEU A 339 13.37 3.45 -30.80
CA LEU A 339 12.55 3.74 -29.62
C LEU A 339 13.04 2.88 -28.45
N ARG A 340 13.54 3.52 -27.39
CA ARG A 340 14.16 2.84 -26.23
C ARG A 340 13.84 3.59 -24.95
N CYS A 341 13.89 2.96 -23.79
CA CYS A 341 13.77 3.67 -22.53
C CYS A 341 15.03 4.47 -22.18
N ALA A 342 14.92 5.41 -21.24
CA ALA A 342 16.01 6.25 -20.76
C ALA A 342 17.27 5.45 -20.34
N GLY A 343 17.12 4.29 -19.69
CA GLY A 343 18.24 3.41 -19.32
C GLY A 343 18.94 2.75 -20.52
N CYS A 344 18.22 2.53 -21.62
CA CYS A 344 18.76 1.95 -22.86
C CYS A 344 19.30 2.99 -23.84
N VAL A 345 19.09 4.29 -23.57
CA VAL A 345 19.72 5.36 -24.35
C VAL A 345 21.17 5.48 -23.88
N PRO A 346 22.17 5.32 -24.76
CA PRO A 346 23.55 5.57 -24.40
C PRO A 346 23.68 7.03 -23.97
N ARG A 347 24.06 7.28 -22.71
CA ARG A 347 24.40 8.65 -22.27
C ARG A 347 25.67 9.07 -23.01
N PRO A 348 25.71 10.23 -23.69
CA PRO A 348 26.96 10.75 -24.21
C PRO A 348 27.89 10.96 -23.02
N THR A 349 29.03 10.26 -23.00
CA THR A 349 30.12 10.53 -22.09
C THR A 349 30.61 11.94 -22.37
N VAL A 350 30.13 12.90 -21.59
CA VAL A 350 30.74 14.23 -21.54
C VAL A 350 32.14 14.03 -20.95
N ARG A 351 33.13 13.87 -21.83
CA ARG A 351 34.53 14.11 -21.45
C ARG A 351 34.60 15.57 -21.06
N LEU A 352 34.72 15.84 -19.76
CA LEU A 352 35.20 17.12 -19.26
C LEU A 352 36.60 17.32 -19.84
N VAL A 353 36.68 18.07 -20.94
CA VAL A 353 37.94 18.60 -21.45
C VAL A 353 38.37 19.68 -20.44
N PRO A 354 39.58 19.59 -19.85
CA PRO A 354 40.09 20.65 -18.99
C PRO A 354 40.15 21.95 -19.78
N GLU A 355 39.54 22.99 -19.23
CA GLU A 355 39.50 24.33 -19.81
C GLU A 355 40.93 24.86 -19.98
N PRO A 356 41.35 25.32 -21.18
CA PRO A 356 42.66 25.91 -21.35
C PRO A 356 42.71 27.28 -20.65
N ALA A 357 43.78 27.47 -19.86
CA ALA A 357 44.03 28.68 -19.09
C ALA A 357 43.96 29.95 -19.95
N ARG A 358 43.07 30.87 -19.60
CA ARG A 358 43.07 32.23 -20.16
C ARG A 358 44.17 33.09 -19.52
N PRO A 359 44.94 33.84 -20.32
CA PRO A 359 45.98 34.71 -19.80
C PRO A 359 45.43 36.00 -19.18
N SER A 360 46.18 36.46 -18.19
CA SER A 360 45.96 37.57 -17.28
C SER A 360 45.79 38.94 -17.98
N ALA A 361 44.83 39.73 -17.53
CA ALA A 361 44.76 41.17 -17.79
C ALA A 361 44.82 41.95 -16.46
N LYS A 362 45.69 42.96 -16.42
CA LYS A 362 45.87 43.97 -15.36
C LYS A 362 45.72 45.37 -16.02
N PRO A 363 45.58 46.49 -15.29
CA PRO A 363 44.57 46.82 -14.27
C PRO A 363 44.07 48.30 -14.40
N ALA A 364 43.33 48.77 -13.38
CA ALA A 364 43.01 50.17 -12.99
C ALA A 364 41.64 50.71 -13.48
N VAL A 365 40.86 51.55 -12.75
CA VAL A 365 41.13 52.55 -11.68
C VAL A 365 39.94 52.64 -10.70
N LYS A 366 40.23 53.11 -9.48
CA LYS A 366 39.36 53.35 -8.31
C LYS A 366 38.32 54.49 -8.48
N ALA A 367 37.21 54.38 -7.74
CA ALA A 367 36.65 55.50 -6.96
C ALA A 367 35.94 54.98 -5.68
N LYS A 368 36.30 55.58 -4.54
CA LYS A 368 35.74 55.46 -3.18
C LYS A 368 34.50 56.39 -3.07
N PRO A 369 33.56 56.27 -2.09
CA PRO A 369 33.89 56.57 -0.69
C PRO A 369 32.96 56.05 0.46
N VAL A 370 33.44 56.39 1.67
CA VAL A 370 32.78 56.57 2.99
C VAL A 370 32.50 55.34 3.88
N VAL A 371 33.05 55.47 5.09
CA VAL A 371 33.00 54.59 6.27
C VAL A 371 32.00 55.15 7.27
N ALA A 372 31.22 54.28 7.93
CA ALA A 372 30.55 54.55 9.21
C ALA A 372 31.06 53.53 10.27
N PRO A 373 31.17 53.92 11.56
CA PRO A 373 31.86 53.14 12.61
C PRO A 373 30.96 52.08 13.31
N PRO A 374 31.54 51.21 14.17
CA PRO A 374 31.10 49.82 14.36
C PRO A 374 30.06 49.64 15.47
N GLN A 375 29.14 48.70 15.27
CA GLN A 375 28.32 48.15 16.36
C GLN A 375 28.91 46.80 16.81
N THR A 376 29.28 46.76 18.08
CA THR A 376 29.69 45.58 18.85
C THR A 376 28.66 44.44 18.75
N PRO A 377 29.06 43.19 18.45
CA PRO A 377 28.19 42.04 18.58
C PRO A 377 27.99 41.69 20.06
N ARG A 378 26.73 41.64 20.48
CA ARG A 378 26.25 40.98 21.71
C ARG A 378 26.59 39.48 21.67
N PRO A 379 26.71 38.80 22.82
CA PRO A 379 27.20 37.42 22.91
C PRO A 379 26.35 36.47 22.07
N GLN A 380 26.98 35.81 21.11
CA GLN A 380 26.36 34.70 20.39
C GLN A 380 26.20 33.54 21.38
N SER A 381 24.94 33.18 21.60
CA SER A 381 24.52 31.92 22.19
C SER A 381 25.26 30.77 21.49
N LEU A 382 25.73 29.83 22.30
CA LEU A 382 26.39 28.60 21.91
C LEU A 382 25.66 27.88 20.75
N PRO A 383 26.39 27.13 19.89
CA PRO A 383 25.78 26.33 18.83
C PRO A 383 24.78 25.35 19.45
N VAL A 384 23.51 25.45 19.07
CA VAL A 384 22.51 24.40 19.32
C VAL A 384 23.01 23.14 18.62
N PRO A 385 23.14 22.00 19.32
CA PRO A 385 23.53 20.74 18.71
C PRO A 385 22.54 20.36 17.61
N ALA A 386 23.04 19.82 16.51
CA ALA A 386 22.22 19.25 15.44
C ALA A 386 21.19 18.27 16.03
N ASP A 387 19.92 18.44 15.63
CA ASP A 387 18.77 17.62 15.98
C ASP A 387 19.09 16.13 15.79
N SER A 388 19.51 15.45 16.85
CA SER A 388 19.46 14.01 16.93
C SER A 388 18.00 13.62 17.18
N GLY A 389 17.25 13.41 16.09
CA GLY A 389 15.91 12.86 16.14
C GLY A 389 15.84 11.57 16.95
N PRO A 390 14.64 11.15 17.41
CA PRO A 390 14.50 9.94 18.21
C PRO A 390 15.11 8.74 17.47
N ALA A 391 15.92 7.94 18.17
CA ALA A 391 16.48 6.71 17.62
C ALA A 391 15.38 5.87 16.96
N LEU A 392 15.64 5.34 15.76
CA LEU A 392 14.68 4.59 14.92
C LEU A 392 13.84 3.54 15.70
N ALA A 393 14.41 2.90 16.72
CA ALA A 393 13.74 1.93 17.59
C ALA A 393 12.61 2.50 18.49
N LYS A 394 12.53 3.83 18.68
CA LYS A 394 11.52 4.49 19.51
C LYS A 394 10.31 5.01 18.72
N ILE A 395 10.40 5.03 17.38
CA ILE A 395 9.38 5.60 16.49
C ILE A 395 8.05 4.83 16.53
N PRO A 396 8.01 3.47 16.55
CA PRO A 396 6.74 2.75 16.65
C PRO A 396 5.99 3.06 17.95
N LYS A 397 6.71 3.07 19.09
CA LYS A 397 6.15 3.43 20.39
C LYS A 397 5.61 4.87 20.45
N LEU A 398 6.27 5.79 19.73
CA LEU A 398 5.80 7.17 19.62
C LEU A 398 4.49 7.25 18.83
N GLY A 399 4.37 6.48 17.74
CA GLY A 399 3.16 6.38 16.93
C GLY A 399 1.98 5.74 17.68
N ASP A 400 2.22 4.67 18.43
CA ASP A 400 1.17 4.02 19.22
C ASP A 400 0.68 4.94 20.34
N LYS A 401 1.60 5.63 21.02
CA LYS A 401 1.27 6.65 22.03
C LYS A 401 0.52 7.84 21.42
N LEU A 402 0.91 8.29 20.22
CA LEU A 402 0.21 9.34 19.50
C LEU A 402 -1.23 8.91 19.19
N THR A 403 -1.40 7.69 18.67
CA THR A 403 -2.71 7.12 18.33
C THR A 403 -3.62 7.03 19.54
N GLY A 404 -3.14 6.49 20.66
CA GLY A 404 -3.89 6.45 21.91
C GLY A 404 -4.35 7.84 22.38
N LYS A 405 -3.46 8.84 22.33
CA LYS A 405 -3.80 10.22 22.69
C LYS A 405 -4.83 10.86 21.77
N VAL A 406 -4.80 10.56 20.47
CA VAL A 406 -5.79 11.08 19.51
C VAL A 406 -7.17 10.61 19.89
N TRP A 407 -7.35 9.30 20.04
CA TRP A 407 -8.67 8.74 20.32
C TRP A 407 -9.15 9.03 21.74
N GLU A 408 -8.25 9.10 22.73
CA GLU A 408 -8.59 9.60 24.07
C GLU A 408 -9.08 11.06 24.02
N ALA A 409 -8.44 11.92 23.22
CA ALA A 409 -8.87 13.30 23.04
C ALA A 409 -10.21 13.41 22.30
N VAL A 410 -10.49 12.51 21.35
CA VAL A 410 -11.81 12.42 20.69
C VAL A 410 -12.89 12.09 21.71
N VAL A 411 -12.70 11.02 22.50
CA VAL A 411 -13.67 10.58 23.52
C VAL A 411 -13.92 11.66 24.57
N ARG A 412 -12.87 12.35 25.02
CA ARG A 412 -12.97 13.44 26.01
C ARG A 412 -13.38 14.79 25.43
N ASN A 413 -13.54 14.88 24.11
CA ASN A 413 -13.73 16.15 23.40
C ASN A 413 -12.67 17.20 23.78
N ASP A 414 -11.40 16.78 23.89
CA ASP A 414 -10.28 17.62 24.31
C ASP A 414 -9.75 18.48 23.16
N ARG A 415 -9.93 19.79 23.26
CA ARG A 415 -9.45 20.79 22.29
C ARG A 415 -7.93 20.79 22.12
N ARG A 416 -7.16 20.17 23.03
CA ARG A 416 -5.71 20.00 22.89
C ARG A 416 -5.33 19.12 21.71
N LEU A 417 -6.25 18.34 21.14
CA LEU A 417 -6.02 17.59 19.90
C LEU A 417 -5.51 18.48 18.76
N ALA A 418 -5.96 19.74 18.69
CA ALA A 418 -5.48 20.70 17.70
C ALA A 418 -3.96 20.93 17.77
N ARG A 419 -3.35 20.84 18.96
CA ARG A 419 -1.89 21.03 19.16
C ARG A 419 -1.08 19.82 18.70
N MET A 420 -1.73 18.69 18.47
CA MET A 420 -1.12 17.47 17.95
C MET A 420 -1.16 17.43 16.42
N CYS A 421 -1.87 18.34 15.78
CA CYS A 421 -1.96 18.44 14.32
C CYS A 421 -1.00 19.50 13.80
N THR A 422 -0.40 19.25 12.65
CA THR A 422 0.36 20.26 11.90
C THR A 422 -0.59 21.38 11.47
N SER A 423 -0.26 22.65 11.73
CA SER A 423 -1.22 23.78 11.65
C SER A 423 -1.94 23.96 10.33
N ASP A 424 -1.32 23.53 9.23
CA ASP A 424 -1.87 23.71 7.88
C ASP A 424 -2.30 22.38 7.25
N SER A 425 -2.50 21.31 8.03
CA SER A 425 -2.73 19.97 7.49
C SER A 425 -4.21 19.61 7.35
N PRO A 426 -4.56 18.60 6.53
CA PRO A 426 -5.91 18.05 6.47
C PRO A 426 -6.46 17.63 7.85
N ALA A 427 -5.61 17.12 8.74
CA ALA A 427 -6.01 16.82 10.11
C ALA A 427 -6.40 18.10 10.88
N ALA A 428 -5.58 19.16 10.81
CA ALA A 428 -5.95 20.45 11.41
C ALA A 428 -7.21 21.04 10.79
N THR A 429 -7.43 20.86 9.48
CA THR A 429 -8.67 21.25 8.80
C THR A 429 -9.88 20.53 9.39
N ALA A 430 -9.80 19.22 9.60
CA ALA A 430 -10.89 18.46 10.20
C ALA A 430 -11.23 18.98 11.61
N ILE A 431 -10.20 19.24 12.42
CA ILE A 431 -10.37 19.78 13.78
C ILE A 431 -10.92 21.21 13.76
N ARG A 432 -10.53 22.03 12.76
CA ARG A 432 -11.11 23.37 12.58
C ARG A 432 -12.58 23.32 12.19
N LEU A 433 -13.00 22.34 11.38
CA LEU A 433 -14.38 22.19 10.91
C LEU A 433 -15.32 21.54 11.91
N TYR A 434 -14.82 20.74 12.87
CA TYR A 434 -15.70 19.95 13.75
C TYR A 434 -15.21 19.86 15.21
N GLY A 435 -14.18 20.60 15.58
CA GLY A 435 -13.51 20.42 16.87
C GLY A 435 -12.85 19.04 16.98
N PRO A 436 -12.64 18.53 18.20
CA PRO A 436 -12.03 17.20 18.42
C PRO A 436 -12.72 16.05 17.68
N SER A 437 -14.05 16.11 17.52
CA SER A 437 -14.83 15.14 16.74
C SER A 437 -14.46 15.08 15.26
N GLY A 438 -13.74 16.07 14.73
CA GLY A 438 -13.25 16.07 13.35
C GLY A 438 -12.38 14.86 13.02
N ALA A 439 -11.66 14.31 14.00
CA ALA A 439 -10.89 13.08 13.82
C ALA A 439 -11.78 11.85 13.61
N ALA A 440 -12.89 11.74 14.34
CA ALA A 440 -13.90 10.69 14.14
C ALA A 440 -14.57 10.81 12.77
N TRP A 441 -14.95 12.03 12.38
CA TRP A 441 -15.54 12.30 11.08
C TRP A 441 -14.62 11.98 9.91
N ALA A 442 -13.32 12.30 10.02
CA ALA A 442 -12.34 12.00 8.97
C ALA A 442 -12.21 10.50 8.68
N VAL A 443 -12.54 9.63 9.65
CA VAL A 443 -12.55 8.17 9.49
C VAL A 443 -13.95 7.57 9.32
N GLY A 444 -15.00 8.41 9.31
CA GLY A 444 -16.39 8.00 9.11
C GLY A 444 -17.12 7.51 10.36
N ILE A 445 -16.63 7.81 11.56
CA ILE A 445 -17.32 7.50 12.81
C ILE A 445 -18.35 8.60 13.11
N MET A 446 -19.62 8.21 13.25
CA MET A 446 -20.71 9.13 13.57
C MET A 446 -20.71 9.48 15.08
N PRO A 447 -21.25 10.65 15.50
CA PRO A 447 -21.34 11.03 16.91
C PRO A 447 -22.24 10.11 17.75
N THR A 448 -23.11 9.33 17.10
CA THR A 448 -23.95 8.32 17.74
C THR A 448 -23.18 7.04 18.07
N GLU A 449 -21.92 6.94 17.67
CA GLU A 449 -21.05 5.81 17.96
C GLU A 449 -20.29 6.05 19.27
N ASP A 450 -20.43 5.13 20.22
CA ASP A 450 -19.64 5.14 21.44
C ASP A 450 -18.35 4.36 21.23
N LEU A 451 -17.19 5.02 21.28
CA LEU A 451 -15.88 4.38 21.08
C LEU A 451 -15.48 3.61 22.35
N VAL A 452 -15.20 2.31 22.21
CA VAL A 452 -14.88 1.42 23.35
C VAL A 452 -13.46 0.89 23.33
N ALA A 453 -12.87 0.71 22.14
CA ALA A 453 -11.50 0.21 22.03
C ALA A 453 -10.80 0.75 20.77
N VAL A 454 -9.47 0.76 20.81
CA VAL A 454 -8.61 1.13 19.68
C VAL A 454 -7.51 0.09 19.58
N ALA A 455 -7.37 -0.51 18.40
CA ALA A 455 -6.22 -1.32 18.04
C ALA A 455 -5.38 -0.55 17.02
N SER A 456 -4.06 -0.49 17.22
CA SER A 456 -3.16 0.24 16.34
C SER A 456 -1.79 -0.40 16.23
N HIS A 457 -1.18 -0.26 15.06
CA HIS A 457 0.20 -0.59 14.80
C HIS A 457 0.88 0.53 14.01
N SER A 458 2.15 0.81 14.30
CA SER A 458 2.90 1.90 13.69
C SER A 458 4.02 1.39 12.78
N THR A 459 4.04 1.84 11.53
CA THR A 459 5.07 1.50 10.53
C THR A 459 6.00 2.67 10.24
N ILE A 460 7.28 2.35 10.03
CA ILE A 460 8.31 3.32 9.66
C ILE A 460 8.42 3.34 8.13
N THR A 461 8.30 4.52 7.51
CA THR A 461 8.51 4.64 6.05
C THR A 461 10.00 4.74 5.73
N SER A 462 10.39 4.31 4.53
CA SER A 462 11.76 4.35 4.00
C SER A 462 12.40 5.75 3.98
N SER A 463 11.60 6.82 4.08
CA SER A 463 12.06 8.22 4.05
C SER A 463 12.59 8.75 5.38
N GLY A 464 12.37 8.05 6.51
CA GLY A 464 12.85 8.44 7.85
C GLY A 464 12.19 9.69 8.47
N VAL A 465 11.52 10.54 7.68
CA VAL A 465 10.90 11.81 8.12
C VAL A 465 9.41 11.67 8.39
N HIS A 466 8.73 10.77 7.66
CA HIS A 466 7.28 10.57 7.79
C HIS A 466 6.93 9.15 8.22
N HIS A 467 5.88 9.02 9.01
CA HIS A 467 5.48 7.78 9.68
C HIS A 467 3.97 7.58 9.61
N ALA A 468 3.54 6.33 9.71
CA ALA A 468 2.14 5.97 9.65
C ALA A 468 1.76 5.08 10.84
N SER A 469 0.62 5.37 11.44
CA SER A 469 -0.02 4.50 12.44
C SER A 469 -1.39 4.12 11.92
N HIS A 470 -1.72 2.83 11.92
CA HIS A 470 -2.97 2.34 11.34
C HIS A 470 -3.59 1.25 12.21
N GLY A 471 -4.88 1.01 12.01
CA GLY A 471 -5.62 -0.01 12.75
C GLY A 471 -7.12 0.26 12.68
N TYR A 472 -7.84 0.00 13.76
CA TYR A 472 -9.28 0.23 13.82
C TYR A 472 -9.74 0.76 15.19
N VAL A 473 -10.82 1.52 15.16
CA VAL A 473 -11.58 1.92 16.33
C VAL A 473 -12.82 1.03 16.42
N GLU A 474 -13.05 0.45 17.59
CA GLU A 474 -14.23 -0.36 17.88
C GLU A 474 -15.24 0.45 18.68
N THR A 475 -16.51 0.24 18.38
CA THR A 475 -17.64 0.94 18.99
C THR A 475 -18.47 -0.01 19.84
N ALA A 476 -19.25 0.51 20.80
CA ALA A 476 -20.12 -0.30 21.65
C ALA A 476 -21.13 -1.14 20.85
N ALA A 477 -21.47 -0.71 19.63
CA ALA A 477 -22.31 -1.44 18.71
C ALA A 477 -21.57 -2.56 17.94
N GLY A 478 -20.33 -2.89 18.33
CA GLY A 478 -19.50 -3.94 17.70
C GLY A 478 -18.97 -3.58 16.31
N ARG A 479 -19.14 -2.33 15.84
CA ARG A 479 -18.62 -1.88 14.54
C ARG A 479 -17.15 -1.50 14.65
N ARG A 480 -16.36 -1.89 13.64
CA ARG A 480 -14.94 -1.55 13.50
C ARG A 480 -14.72 -0.56 12.36
N PHE A 481 -14.13 0.58 12.69
CA PHE A 481 -13.82 1.66 11.75
C PHE A 481 -12.32 1.70 11.51
N PRO A 482 -11.84 1.32 10.30
CA PRO A 482 -10.42 1.35 10.00
C PRO A 482 -9.91 2.79 9.92
N PHE A 483 -8.68 3.01 10.38
CA PHE A 483 -8.03 4.31 10.30
C PHE A 483 -6.55 4.21 9.94
N LEU A 484 -6.04 5.29 9.35
CA LEU A 484 -4.63 5.56 9.11
C LEU A 484 -4.33 7.00 9.51
N LEU A 485 -3.42 7.15 10.48
CA LEU A 485 -2.81 8.40 10.89
C LEU A 485 -1.48 8.55 10.18
N ARG A 486 -1.35 9.66 9.48
CA ARG A 486 -0.12 10.11 8.83
C ARG A 486 0.50 11.19 9.69
N TRP A 487 1.73 10.99 10.14
CA TRP A 487 2.40 11.90 11.06
C TRP A 487 3.90 11.99 10.79
N HIS A 488 4.54 13.02 11.33
CA HIS A 488 5.99 13.19 11.33
C HIS A 488 6.49 13.58 12.72
N SER A 489 7.79 13.46 12.95
CA SER A 489 8.41 13.97 14.18
C SER A 489 9.01 15.36 13.96
N ALA A 490 8.60 16.32 14.78
CA ALA A 490 9.15 17.68 14.80
C ALA A 490 9.50 18.04 16.25
N GLY A 491 10.77 18.39 16.51
CA GLY A 491 11.24 18.79 17.84
C GLY A 491 11.02 17.74 18.94
N GLY A 492 11.10 16.45 18.61
CA GLY A 492 10.87 15.34 19.55
C GLY A 492 9.40 15.06 19.88
N ALA A 493 8.45 15.80 19.31
CA ALA A 493 7.02 15.52 19.37
C ALA A 493 6.53 14.92 18.04
N ALA A 494 5.45 14.15 18.08
CA ALA A 494 4.76 13.67 16.89
C ALA A 494 3.63 14.63 16.50
N GLN A 495 3.58 15.01 15.22
CA GLN A 495 2.55 15.88 14.66
C GLN A 495 1.79 15.17 13.53
N ILE A 496 0.46 15.29 13.55
CA ILE A 496 -0.45 14.62 12.63
C ILE A 496 -0.68 15.51 11.42
N ASP A 497 -0.41 14.95 10.24
CA ASP A 497 -0.67 15.56 8.96
C ASP A 497 -2.05 15.17 8.44
N GLU A 498 -2.44 13.90 8.54
CA GLU A 498 -3.67 13.42 7.91
C GLU A 498 -4.29 12.24 8.68
N MET A 499 -5.62 12.16 8.61
CA MET A 499 -6.44 11.08 9.19
C MET A 499 -7.30 10.50 8.07
N LEU A 500 -7.23 9.19 7.87
CA LEU A 500 -7.80 8.52 6.70
C LEU A 500 -8.67 7.32 7.12
N PRO A 501 -9.79 7.06 6.43
CA PRO A 501 -10.79 6.04 6.78
C PRO A 501 -10.41 4.62 6.29
N TYR A 502 -9.14 4.27 6.30
CA TYR A 502 -8.62 2.96 5.89
C TYR A 502 -7.29 2.69 6.57
N ASP A 503 -6.89 1.44 6.71
CA ASP A 503 -5.77 0.99 7.54
C ASP A 503 -4.51 0.59 6.75
N ARG A 504 -4.48 0.79 5.42
CA ARG A 504 -3.34 0.36 4.60
C ARG A 504 -2.30 1.48 4.45
N PRO A 505 -1.06 1.29 4.95
CA PRO A 505 -0.01 2.29 4.79
C PRO A 505 0.46 2.33 3.33
N PHE A 506 0.03 3.34 2.57
CA PHE A 506 0.64 3.69 1.29
C PHE A 506 1.78 4.68 1.54
N GLU A 507 2.96 4.41 0.98
CA GLU A 507 4.16 5.27 1.11
C GLU A 507 4.01 6.65 0.44
N THR A 508 2.98 6.85 -0.40
CA THR A 508 2.75 8.08 -1.16
C THR A 508 1.51 8.84 -0.69
N ALA A 509 1.33 10.08 -1.14
CA ALA A 509 0.18 10.96 -0.93
C ALA A 509 -1.20 10.37 -1.36
N HIS A 510 -1.30 9.08 -1.66
CA HIS A 510 -2.48 8.43 -2.22
C HIS A 510 -3.75 8.59 -1.35
N LEU A 511 -4.88 8.84 -2.00
CA LEU A 511 -6.23 8.67 -1.45
C LEU A 511 -6.95 7.51 -2.13
N ARG A 512 -7.68 6.71 -1.34
CA ARG A 512 -8.64 5.74 -1.89
C ARG A 512 -9.96 6.44 -2.20
N ARG A 513 -10.49 6.17 -3.38
CA ARG A 513 -11.84 6.62 -3.79
C ARG A 513 -12.95 5.90 -3.03
N TRP A 514 -12.68 4.70 -2.53
CA TRP A 514 -13.67 3.85 -1.85
C TRP A 514 -13.21 3.56 -0.43
N VAL A 515 -14.03 3.98 0.53
CA VAL A 515 -13.95 3.58 1.92
C VAL A 515 -14.75 2.29 2.06
N LEU A 516 -14.07 1.18 2.37
CA LEU A 516 -14.72 -0.07 2.67
C LEU A 516 -15.09 -0.09 4.16
N GLY A 517 -16.27 -0.60 4.50
CA GLY A 517 -16.73 -0.74 5.88
C GLY A 517 -17.69 0.36 6.34
N PRO A 518 -18.00 0.40 7.66
CA PRO A 518 -19.13 1.15 8.20
C PRO A 518 -18.99 2.67 8.06
N GLY A 519 -17.77 3.19 7.90
CA GLY A 519 -17.51 4.63 7.75
C GLY A 519 -17.77 5.20 6.36
N GLY A 520 -18.07 4.37 5.35
CA GLY A 520 -18.17 4.83 3.96
C GLY A 520 -19.25 5.88 3.74
N THR A 521 -20.46 5.66 4.27
CA THR A 521 -21.57 6.61 4.13
C THR A 521 -21.26 7.94 4.81
N ALA A 522 -20.70 7.91 6.03
CA ALA A 522 -20.40 9.11 6.80
C ALA A 522 -19.32 9.98 6.14
N VAL A 523 -18.32 9.36 5.50
CA VAL A 523 -17.27 10.08 4.77
C VAL A 523 -17.80 10.77 3.51
N HIS A 524 -18.82 10.22 2.84
CA HIS A 524 -19.44 10.80 1.65
C HIS A 524 -20.66 11.68 1.93
N ALA A 525 -21.13 11.71 3.17
CA ALA A 525 -22.21 12.58 3.63
C ALA A 525 -21.90 13.16 5.02
N PRO A 526 -20.77 13.89 5.19
CA PRO A 526 -20.44 14.50 6.47
C PRO A 526 -21.42 15.64 6.78
N PRO A 527 -21.62 15.99 8.07
CA PRO A 527 -22.46 17.11 8.44
C PRO A 527 -21.90 18.43 7.91
N GLN A 528 -22.76 19.42 7.71
CA GLN A 528 -22.30 20.76 7.38
C GLN A 528 -21.36 21.30 8.48
N PRO A 529 -20.22 21.91 8.11
CA PRO A 529 -19.32 22.48 9.09
C PRO A 529 -19.97 23.71 9.74
N TRP A 530 -19.67 23.91 11.02
CA TRP A 530 -20.08 25.09 11.80
C TRP A 530 -19.47 26.41 11.33
N LEU A 531 -18.40 26.36 10.53
CA LEU A 531 -17.69 27.53 10.03
C LEU A 531 -18.09 27.79 8.57
N PRO A 532 -18.40 29.05 8.17
CA PRO A 532 -18.61 29.38 6.77
C PRO A 532 -17.34 29.13 5.94
N LEU A 533 -17.48 28.43 4.81
CA LEU A 533 -16.34 28.02 3.96
C LEU A 533 -15.96 29.05 2.88
N GLY A 534 -16.77 30.10 2.71
CA GLY A 534 -16.61 31.05 1.61
C GLY A 534 -16.96 30.45 0.24
N PRO A 535 -16.94 31.26 -0.84
CA PRO A 535 -17.43 30.85 -2.16
C PRO A 535 -16.61 29.69 -2.77
N VAL A 536 -15.29 29.69 -2.61
CA VAL A 536 -14.42 28.60 -3.11
C VAL A 536 -14.61 27.33 -2.28
N GLY A 537 -14.62 27.47 -0.95
CA GLY A 537 -14.76 26.33 -0.05
C GLY A 537 -16.13 25.64 -0.16
N GLU A 538 -17.21 26.39 -0.37
CA GLU A 538 -18.54 25.86 -0.66
C GLU A 538 -18.59 25.06 -1.96
N LEU A 539 -17.91 25.54 -3.01
CA LEU A 539 -17.84 24.83 -4.28
C LEU A 539 -17.07 23.51 -4.13
N LEU A 540 -15.91 23.55 -3.48
CA LEU A 540 -15.12 22.36 -3.16
C LEU A 540 -15.92 21.36 -2.31
N TRP A 541 -16.66 21.84 -1.31
CA TRP A 541 -17.50 21.01 -0.45
C TRP A 541 -18.53 20.22 -1.28
N ARG A 542 -19.22 20.91 -2.19
CA ARG A 542 -20.29 20.32 -3.01
C ARG A 542 -19.77 19.40 -4.11
N SER A 543 -18.66 19.72 -4.76
CA SER A 543 -18.15 18.94 -5.89
C SER A 543 -17.35 17.71 -5.45
N VAL A 544 -16.50 17.85 -4.43
CA VAL A 544 -15.49 16.85 -4.09
C VAL A 544 -16.05 15.76 -3.18
N ILE A 545 -16.93 16.08 -2.21
CA ILE A 545 -17.48 15.10 -1.26
C ILE A 545 -18.19 13.92 -1.98
N PRO A 546 -19.11 14.16 -2.94
CA PRO A 546 -19.80 13.05 -3.60
C PRO A 546 -18.85 12.15 -4.40
N ALA A 547 -17.78 12.73 -4.96
CA ALA A 547 -16.84 12.00 -5.82
C ALA A 547 -15.73 11.27 -5.04
N PHE A 548 -15.28 11.85 -3.92
CA PHE A 548 -14.03 11.48 -3.25
C PHE A 548 -14.10 11.45 -1.72
N GLY A 549 -15.19 11.93 -1.13
CA GLY A 549 -15.41 11.93 0.31
C GLY A 549 -14.68 13.05 1.07
N LEU A 550 -14.94 13.11 2.37
CA LEU A 550 -14.42 14.12 3.28
C LEU A 550 -12.88 14.26 3.26
N PRO A 551 -12.06 13.17 3.27
CA PRO A 551 -10.60 13.30 3.21
C PRO A 551 -10.07 14.13 2.04
N ALA A 552 -10.68 14.01 0.86
CA ALA A 552 -10.28 14.79 -0.30
C ALA A 552 -10.62 16.28 -0.13
N VAL A 553 -11.81 16.60 0.39
CA VAL A 553 -12.17 17.99 0.72
C VAL A 553 -11.26 18.58 1.78
N LEU A 554 -10.89 17.81 2.80
CA LEU A 554 -9.98 18.29 3.84
C LEU A 554 -8.63 18.73 3.27
N ARG A 555 -8.13 18.04 2.24
CA ARG A 555 -6.93 18.47 1.49
C ARG A 555 -7.17 19.74 0.68
N CYS A 556 -8.31 19.82 -0.01
CA CYS A 556 -8.65 21.02 -0.79
C CYS A 556 -8.76 22.26 0.10
N LEU A 557 -9.41 22.15 1.26
CA LEU A 557 -9.55 23.24 2.22
C LEU A 557 -8.21 23.58 2.91
N ALA A 558 -7.40 22.57 3.23
CA ALA A 558 -6.04 22.79 3.73
C ALA A 558 -5.17 23.55 2.71
N ALA A 559 -5.34 23.28 1.41
CA ALA A 559 -4.67 24.02 0.34
C ALA A 559 -5.22 25.45 0.22
N LEU A 560 -6.56 25.62 0.22
CA LEU A 560 -7.22 26.93 0.14
C LEU A 560 -6.75 27.86 1.26
N TRP A 561 -6.78 27.41 2.51
CA TRP A 561 -6.43 28.24 3.67
C TRP A 561 -4.94 28.57 3.80
N ARG A 562 -4.09 28.00 2.93
CA ARG A 562 -2.68 28.37 2.83
C ARG A 562 -2.40 29.46 1.82
N LEU A 563 -3.40 29.87 1.03
CA LEU A 563 -3.22 30.96 0.09
C LEU A 563 -3.07 32.27 0.86
N SER A 564 -1.86 32.82 0.86
CA SER A 564 -1.56 34.10 1.49
C SER A 564 -2.25 35.30 0.83
N ASP A 565 -2.70 35.14 -0.42
CA ASP A 565 -3.32 36.18 -1.26
C ASP A 565 -4.50 35.59 -2.04
N GLU A 566 -5.50 35.09 -1.30
CA GLU A 566 -6.73 34.55 -1.89
C GLU A 566 -7.49 35.62 -2.71
N GLY A 567 -7.49 36.88 -2.25
CA GLY A 567 -8.18 38.00 -2.90
C GLY A 567 -7.68 38.26 -4.32
N ALA A 568 -6.37 38.40 -4.54
CA ALA A 568 -5.85 38.65 -5.87
C ALA A 568 -6.09 37.48 -6.85
N LEU A 569 -6.09 36.24 -6.34
CA LEU A 569 -6.40 35.05 -7.13
C LEU A 569 -7.89 34.99 -7.51
N LEU A 570 -8.78 35.36 -6.59
CA LEU A 570 -10.21 35.47 -6.84
C LEU A 570 -10.53 36.56 -7.86
N ASP A 571 -9.86 37.72 -7.77
CA ASP A 571 -10.05 38.81 -8.73
C ASP A 571 -9.55 38.43 -10.13
N SER A 572 -8.48 37.64 -10.22
CA SER A 572 -7.84 37.26 -11.50
C SER A 572 -8.54 36.09 -12.21
N HIS A 573 -9.08 35.13 -11.47
CA HIS A 573 -9.59 33.87 -12.03
C HIS A 573 -11.05 33.56 -11.67
N GLY A 574 -11.60 34.21 -10.65
CA GLY A 574 -12.92 33.93 -10.10
C GLY A 574 -12.97 32.65 -9.22
N PRO A 575 -13.98 32.53 -8.35
CA PRO A 575 -14.04 31.46 -7.35
C PRO A 575 -14.19 30.05 -7.95
N VAL A 576 -14.86 29.94 -9.10
CA VAL A 576 -15.09 28.65 -9.78
C VAL A 576 -13.79 28.07 -10.35
N ALA A 577 -12.97 28.90 -11.01
CA ALA A 577 -11.69 28.45 -11.56
C ALA A 577 -10.67 28.14 -10.46
N ILE A 578 -10.68 28.88 -9.35
CA ILE A 578 -9.82 28.58 -8.19
C ILE A 578 -10.24 27.25 -7.53
N ALA A 579 -11.53 27.00 -7.31
CA ALA A 579 -12.01 25.74 -6.76
C ALA A 579 -11.62 24.55 -7.66
N ALA A 580 -11.86 24.68 -8.97
CA ALA A 580 -11.45 23.70 -9.97
C ALA A 580 -9.93 23.46 -9.97
N GLY A 581 -9.12 24.51 -9.92
CA GLY A 581 -7.66 24.41 -9.85
C GLY A 581 -7.18 23.70 -8.58
N ILE A 582 -7.76 24.00 -7.42
CA ILE A 582 -7.43 23.32 -6.16
C ILE A 582 -7.80 21.83 -6.21
N GLU A 583 -9.02 21.49 -6.64
CA GLU A 583 -9.45 20.10 -6.79
C GLU A 583 -8.51 19.34 -7.74
N ARG A 584 -8.15 19.96 -8.87
CA ARG A 584 -7.21 19.42 -9.86
C ARG A 584 -5.85 19.09 -9.24
N MET A 585 -5.28 20.03 -8.47
CA MET A 585 -3.98 19.83 -7.80
C MET A 585 -4.04 18.70 -6.78
N VAL A 586 -5.09 18.67 -5.96
CA VAL A 586 -5.30 17.64 -4.93
C VAL A 586 -5.50 16.26 -5.58
N CYS A 587 -6.33 16.15 -6.62
CA CYS A 587 -6.52 14.89 -7.36
C CYS A 587 -5.21 14.36 -7.94
N GLN A 588 -4.37 15.24 -8.50
CA GLN A 588 -3.04 14.85 -9.00
C GLN A 588 -2.18 14.23 -7.91
N ARG A 589 -2.11 14.90 -6.75
CA ARG A 589 -1.25 14.50 -5.64
C ARG A 589 -1.76 13.27 -4.94
N ALA A 590 -3.07 13.16 -4.81
CA ALA A 590 -3.75 11.98 -4.31
C ALA A 590 -3.65 10.77 -5.24
N ASN A 591 -3.05 10.92 -6.42
CA ASN A 591 -2.97 9.90 -7.47
C ASN A 591 -4.36 9.33 -7.80
N LEU A 592 -5.35 10.21 -7.86
CA LEU A 592 -6.71 9.88 -8.25
C LEU A 592 -6.80 9.88 -9.77
N THR A 593 -7.37 8.80 -10.32
CA THR A 593 -7.50 8.60 -11.78
C THR A 593 -8.51 9.54 -12.44
N THR A 594 -9.33 10.21 -11.63
CA THR A 594 -10.34 11.19 -12.03
C THR A 594 -9.91 12.53 -11.44
N GLY A 595 -9.98 13.59 -12.24
CA GLY A 595 -9.39 14.89 -11.90
C GLY A 595 -8.38 15.36 -12.94
N ARG A 596 -8.54 14.98 -14.22
CA ARG A 596 -7.83 15.66 -15.32
C ARG A 596 -8.45 17.04 -15.53
N PHE A 597 -7.75 17.92 -16.22
CA PHE A 597 -8.24 19.27 -16.50
C PHE A 597 -9.63 19.26 -17.15
N ALA A 598 -9.85 18.40 -18.17
CA ALA A 598 -11.14 18.24 -18.83
C ALA A 598 -12.25 17.73 -17.90
N ASP A 599 -11.94 16.75 -17.04
CA ASP A 599 -12.93 16.17 -16.12
C ASP A 599 -13.41 17.23 -15.11
N ILE A 600 -12.45 17.99 -14.55
CA ILE A 600 -12.72 19.08 -13.60
C ILE A 600 -13.47 20.22 -14.29
N ALA A 601 -13.04 20.63 -15.48
CA ALA A 601 -13.72 21.65 -16.28
C ALA A 601 -15.20 21.31 -16.50
N ALA A 602 -15.51 20.04 -16.81
CA ALA A 602 -16.88 19.56 -16.96
C ALA A 602 -17.68 19.61 -15.64
N VAL A 603 -17.09 19.20 -14.52
CA VAL A 603 -17.74 19.22 -13.19
C VAL A 603 -18.11 20.65 -12.78
N TYR A 604 -17.20 21.60 -12.98
CA TYR A 604 -17.39 23.00 -12.63
C TYR A 604 -18.06 23.84 -13.72
N ARG A 605 -18.33 23.24 -14.89
CA ARG A 605 -18.94 23.90 -16.06
C ARG A 605 -18.18 25.15 -16.50
N ILE A 606 -16.86 25.04 -16.59
CA ILE A 606 -15.97 26.11 -17.06
C ILE A 606 -15.02 25.60 -18.14
N GLU A 607 -14.40 26.51 -18.87
CA GLU A 607 -13.42 26.17 -19.91
C GLU A 607 -12.16 25.54 -19.30
N GLU A 608 -11.65 24.49 -19.95
CA GLU A 608 -10.44 23.79 -19.50
C GLU A 608 -9.23 24.74 -19.39
N ALA A 609 -9.14 25.71 -20.30
CA ALA A 609 -8.09 26.73 -20.29
C ALA A 609 -8.11 27.57 -19.00
N ALA A 610 -9.28 27.86 -18.44
CA ALA A 610 -9.41 28.60 -17.19
C ALA A 610 -8.91 27.77 -15.99
N VAL A 611 -9.20 26.45 -15.97
CA VAL A 611 -8.68 25.53 -14.95
C VAL A 611 -7.16 25.46 -15.01
N ARG A 612 -6.58 25.36 -16.22
CA ARG A 612 -5.12 25.33 -16.42
C ARG A 612 -4.43 26.61 -15.98
N ALA A 613 -5.04 27.77 -16.26
CA ALA A 613 -4.51 29.06 -15.85
C ALA A 613 -4.52 29.21 -14.31
N ALA A 614 -5.63 28.83 -13.66
CA ALA A 614 -5.75 28.85 -12.21
C ALA A 614 -4.78 27.86 -11.54
N ASP A 615 -4.68 26.62 -12.03
CA ASP A 615 -3.73 25.60 -11.56
C ASP A 615 -2.28 26.11 -11.63
N ALA A 616 -1.87 26.73 -12.75
CA ALA A 616 -0.54 27.29 -12.91
C ALA A 616 -0.24 28.43 -11.92
N ALA A 617 -1.24 29.27 -11.60
CA ALA A 617 -1.10 30.32 -10.60
C ALA A 617 -1.01 29.73 -9.18
N LEU A 618 -1.90 28.79 -8.84
CA LEU A 618 -1.94 28.10 -7.54
C LEU A 618 -0.65 27.32 -7.26
N GLN A 619 -0.06 26.68 -8.27
CA GLN A 619 1.20 25.95 -8.13
C GLN A 619 2.36 26.85 -7.67
N LYS A 620 2.38 28.11 -8.13
CA LYS A 620 3.39 29.12 -7.72
C LYS A 620 3.19 29.56 -6.27
N CYS A 621 1.95 29.66 -5.83
CA CYS A 621 1.58 30.11 -4.48
C CYS A 621 1.77 29.00 -3.44
N LEU A 622 1.25 27.80 -3.70
CA LEU A 622 1.20 26.71 -2.72
C LEU A 622 2.52 25.95 -2.58
N ARG A 623 3.39 26.01 -3.61
CA ARG A 623 4.74 25.39 -3.66
C ARG A 623 4.77 24.01 -3.04
N LEU A 624 3.81 23.16 -3.41
CA LEU A 624 3.68 21.86 -2.79
C LEU A 624 4.90 20.98 -3.18
N GLY A 625 5.82 20.76 -2.24
CA GLY A 625 7.03 19.95 -2.43
C GLY A 625 6.81 18.45 -2.19
N PRO A 626 7.83 17.61 -2.44
CA PRO A 626 7.75 16.15 -2.26
C PRO A 626 7.66 15.70 -0.80
N GLN A 627 7.98 16.57 0.15
CA GLN A 627 7.92 16.29 1.60
C GLN A 627 6.54 16.55 2.23
N ARG A 628 5.48 16.72 1.44
CA ARG A 628 4.11 16.88 1.96
C ARG A 628 3.16 15.92 1.26
N TRP A 629 2.47 15.11 2.07
CA TRP A 629 1.60 14.01 1.66
C TRP A 629 0.24 14.40 1.09
N TRP A 630 -0.03 15.69 0.90
CA TRP A 630 -1.31 16.20 0.42
C TRP A 630 -1.13 17.36 -0.57
#